data_AF-A0A957X8Y3-F1
#
_entry.id   AF-A0A957X8Y3-F1
#
_cell.length_a   1.000
_cell.length_b   1.000
_cell.length_c   1.000
_cell.angle_alpha   90.00
_cell.angle_beta   90.00
_cell.angle_gamma   90.00
#
_symmetry.space_group_name_H-M   'P 1'
#
loop_
_entity.id
_entity.type
_entity.pdbx_description
1 polymer ?
#
loop_
_entity_poly.entity_id
_entity_poly.type
_entity_poly.pdbx_seq_one_letter_code
_entity_poly.pdbx_strand_id
1 'polypeptide(L)'
;MRTILTIAWTDLQIFFRQRGNLLGIFVLPVVFTLVLGYSFSTESAPSQLRVDLLDLDQSPLSAQFVDALRAVDENFVLCPMDNDPEDFCRLEGTILDEALGIDRARAEDTSGFLIIPAGYGASVAGGAPVQIDYYSTDDPSFPGAVGQATQSVLADVNSGAVAAQVGGRFVGALRALLALDIQGDPAAIERAIYNAAEERLDQRPSAVRFVTTGGDETSVTEGIQGGFGQSVPGMGSMYVMFTVLGGTAVLLRERKQWTLQRLAVMPLSRAQILGGKILTYFTLGMI
;
A
#
# COMPACT_ATOMS: atom_id res chain seq x y z
N MET A 1 6.68 39.57 15.08
CA MET A 1 5.70 38.71 14.38
C MET A 1 4.93 39.47 13.31
N ARG A 2 4.29 40.62 13.60
CA ARG A 2 3.57 41.42 12.58
C ARG A 2 4.42 41.75 11.35
N THR A 3 5.67 42.17 11.55
CA THR A 3 6.61 42.50 10.46
C THR A 3 6.93 41.30 9.56
N ILE A 4 7.11 40.10 10.13
CA ILE A 4 7.36 38.86 9.39
C ILE A 4 6.17 38.54 8.48
N LEU A 5 4.95 38.60 9.02
CA LEU A 5 3.72 38.35 8.27
C LEU A 5 3.50 39.39 7.16
N THR A 6 3.80 40.67 7.42
CA THR A 6 3.69 41.73 6.40
C THR A 6 4.67 41.51 5.26
N ILE A 7 5.92 41.14 5.55
CA ILE A 7 6.92 40.81 4.53
C ILE A 7 6.42 39.61 3.71
N ALA A 8 5.96 38.55 4.39
CA ALA A 8 5.51 37.35 3.71
C ALA A 8 4.31 37.60 2.79
N TRP A 9 3.31 38.32 3.30
CA TRP A 9 2.12 38.69 2.53
C TRP A 9 2.47 39.54 1.30
N THR A 10 3.39 40.49 1.45
CA THR A 10 3.82 41.35 0.34
C THR A 10 4.54 40.54 -0.75
N ASP A 11 5.47 39.67 -0.36
CA ASP A 11 6.20 38.82 -1.30
C ASP A 11 5.23 37.82 -1.99
N LEU A 12 4.24 37.30 -1.27
CA LEU A 12 3.19 36.43 -1.82
C LEU A 12 2.35 37.17 -2.87
N GLN A 13 1.93 38.41 -2.59
CA GLN A 13 1.23 39.25 -3.56
C GLN A 13 2.07 39.55 -4.80
N ILE A 14 3.37 39.78 -4.65
CA ILE A 14 4.28 39.99 -5.78
C ILE A 14 4.36 38.71 -6.63
N PHE A 15 4.48 37.55 -5.99
CA PHE A 15 4.54 36.26 -6.67
C PHE A 15 3.28 36.01 -7.50
N PHE A 16 2.09 36.17 -6.90
CA PHE A 16 0.81 35.96 -7.57
C PHE A 16 0.48 37.00 -8.65
N ARG A 17 1.05 38.22 -8.59
CA ARG A 17 0.87 39.22 -9.67
C ARG A 17 1.67 38.90 -10.93
N GLN A 18 2.72 38.07 -10.82
CA GLN A 18 3.54 37.67 -11.96
C GLN A 18 2.90 36.45 -12.65
N ARG A 19 2.26 36.69 -13.81
CA ARG A 19 1.57 35.63 -14.59
C ARG A 19 2.46 34.42 -14.89
N GLY A 20 3.76 34.62 -15.12
CA GLY A 20 4.70 33.52 -15.35
C GLY A 20 4.87 32.59 -14.15
N ASN A 21 4.80 33.11 -12.93
CA ASN A 21 4.94 32.30 -11.72
C ASN A 21 3.68 31.45 -11.46
N LEU A 22 2.51 32.02 -11.77
CA LEU A 22 1.22 31.30 -11.72
C LEU A 22 1.18 30.12 -12.70
N LEU A 23 1.68 30.31 -13.92
CA LEU A 23 1.81 29.22 -14.89
C LEU A 23 2.78 28.13 -14.38
N GLY A 24 3.88 28.54 -13.75
CA GLY A 24 4.85 27.61 -13.18
C GLY A 24 4.29 26.74 -12.04
N ILE A 25 3.47 27.33 -11.15
CA ILE A 25 2.98 26.62 -9.95
C ILE A 25 1.73 25.78 -10.23
N PHE A 26 0.87 26.16 -11.18
CA PHE A 26 -0.36 25.42 -11.48
C PHE A 26 -0.31 24.63 -12.79
N VAL A 27 0.21 25.22 -13.87
CA VAL A 27 0.11 24.60 -15.21
C VAL A 27 1.21 23.55 -15.41
N LEU A 28 2.44 23.87 -15.03
CA LEU A 28 3.59 22.97 -15.18
C LEU A 28 3.37 21.62 -14.45
N PRO A 29 2.96 21.55 -13.17
CA PRO A 29 2.74 20.26 -12.50
C PRO A 29 1.59 19.47 -13.10
N VAL A 30 0.49 20.13 -13.49
CA VAL A 30 -0.64 19.46 -14.13
C VAL A 30 -0.24 18.89 -15.50
N VAL A 31 0.53 19.64 -16.29
CA VAL A 31 0.99 19.14 -17.60
C VAL A 31 1.97 17.98 -17.42
N PHE A 32 2.94 18.07 -16.51
CA PHE A 32 3.87 16.96 -16.26
C PHE A 32 3.16 15.73 -15.71
N THR A 33 2.23 15.91 -14.76
CA THR A 33 1.42 14.79 -14.23
C THR A 33 0.58 14.12 -15.29
N LEU A 34 -0.04 14.89 -16.19
CA LEU A 34 -0.78 14.33 -17.33
C LEU A 34 0.14 13.61 -18.32
N VAL A 35 1.28 14.19 -18.67
CA VAL A 35 2.23 13.61 -19.64
C VAL A 35 2.84 12.32 -19.10
N LEU A 36 3.38 12.35 -17.88
CA LEU A 36 4.00 11.18 -17.27
C LEU A 36 2.93 10.14 -16.91
N GLY A 37 1.81 10.56 -16.33
CA GLY A 37 0.70 9.65 -16.01
C GLY A 37 0.17 8.95 -17.27
N TYR A 38 0.05 9.67 -18.39
CA TYR A 38 -0.32 9.07 -19.66
C TYR A 38 0.79 8.14 -20.19
N SER A 39 2.06 8.57 -20.17
CA SER A 39 3.20 7.77 -20.62
C SER A 39 3.30 6.43 -19.88
N PHE A 40 3.15 6.45 -18.55
CA PHE A 40 3.14 5.25 -17.70
C PHE A 40 1.83 4.49 -17.73
N SER A 41 0.75 5.05 -18.30
CA SER A 41 -0.50 4.31 -18.56
C SER A 41 -0.49 3.57 -19.90
N THR A 42 0.31 4.03 -20.87
CA THR A 42 0.46 3.39 -22.19
C THR A 42 1.40 2.19 -22.20
N GLU A 43 2.32 2.09 -21.24
CA GLU A 43 2.87 0.79 -20.84
C GLU A 43 1.83 0.18 -19.91
N SER A 44 0.86 -0.52 -20.50
CA SER A 44 -0.21 -1.19 -19.78
C SER A 44 0.38 -2.02 -18.65
N ALA A 45 0.30 -1.53 -17.40
CA ALA A 45 0.07 -2.44 -16.29
C ALA A 45 -1.09 -3.32 -16.78
N PRO A 46 -0.88 -4.63 -16.96
CA PRO A 46 -1.87 -5.44 -17.64
C PRO A 46 -3.17 -5.27 -16.86
N SER A 47 -4.25 -4.90 -17.56
CA SER A 47 -5.57 -4.75 -16.94
C SER A 47 -6.03 -6.04 -16.28
N GLN A 48 -5.33 -7.14 -16.52
CA GLN A 48 -5.48 -8.41 -15.85
C GLN A 48 -4.11 -8.88 -15.34
N LEU A 49 -4.02 -9.11 -14.04
CA LEU A 49 -2.82 -9.61 -13.39
C LEU A 49 -2.85 -11.13 -13.40
N ARG A 50 -1.86 -11.76 -14.02
CA ARG A 50 -1.73 -13.21 -14.04
C ARG A 50 -1.22 -13.68 -12.68
N VAL A 51 -1.95 -14.58 -12.04
CA VAL A 51 -1.57 -15.16 -10.74
C VAL A 51 -1.64 -16.67 -10.86
N ASP A 52 -0.52 -17.35 -10.66
CA ASP A 52 -0.51 -18.81 -10.66
C ASP A 52 -0.90 -19.31 -9.27
N LEU A 53 -1.82 -20.27 -9.20
CA LEU A 53 -2.35 -20.80 -7.95
C LEU A 53 -2.36 -22.34 -7.98
N LEU A 54 -1.67 -22.94 -7.01
CA LEU A 54 -1.65 -24.37 -6.79
C LEU A 54 -2.38 -24.71 -5.49
N ASP A 55 -3.60 -25.24 -5.62
CA ASP A 55 -4.39 -25.74 -4.49
C ASP A 55 -4.14 -27.24 -4.24
N LEU A 56 -3.33 -27.56 -3.22
CA LEU A 56 -3.06 -28.93 -2.79
C LEU A 56 -4.11 -29.46 -1.78
N ASP A 57 -4.98 -28.61 -1.23
CA ASP A 57 -5.97 -28.97 -0.21
C ASP A 57 -7.30 -29.40 -0.82
N GLN A 58 -7.72 -28.73 -1.90
CA GLN A 58 -8.97 -28.99 -2.63
C GLN A 58 -10.21 -29.05 -1.73
N SER A 59 -10.25 -28.22 -0.68
CA SER A 59 -11.34 -28.20 0.29
C SER A 59 -12.34 -27.08 0.00
N PRO A 60 -13.55 -27.11 0.59
CA PRO A 60 -14.50 -26.00 0.49
C PRO A 60 -13.93 -24.68 1.04
N LEU A 61 -12.99 -24.74 1.99
CA LEU A 61 -12.36 -23.57 2.57
C LEU A 61 -11.25 -23.01 1.67
N SER A 62 -10.49 -23.87 0.98
CA SER A 62 -9.53 -23.39 -0.03
C SER A 62 -10.25 -22.75 -1.22
N ALA A 63 -11.40 -23.31 -1.64
CA ALA A 63 -12.25 -22.69 -2.67
C ALA A 63 -12.77 -21.30 -2.25
N GLN A 64 -13.22 -21.13 -0.99
CA GLN A 64 -13.62 -19.83 -0.47
C GLN A 64 -12.47 -18.82 -0.43
N PHE A 65 -11.26 -19.27 -0.11
CA PHE A 65 -10.07 -18.42 -0.15
C PHE A 65 -9.79 -17.91 -1.57
N VAL A 66 -9.87 -18.80 -2.57
CA VAL A 66 -9.72 -18.46 -3.99
C VAL A 66 -10.79 -17.45 -4.43
N ASP A 67 -12.05 -17.66 -4.06
CA ASP A 67 -13.14 -16.73 -4.41
C ASP A 67 -12.98 -15.38 -3.71
N ALA A 68 -12.52 -15.36 -2.45
CA ALA A 68 -12.22 -14.12 -1.74
C ALA A 68 -11.06 -13.36 -2.39
N LEU A 69 -10.05 -14.06 -2.92
CA LEU A 69 -8.95 -13.43 -3.65
C LEU A 69 -9.43 -12.74 -4.94
N ARG A 70 -10.36 -13.37 -5.69
CA ARG A 70 -11.01 -12.74 -6.85
C ARG A 70 -11.84 -11.52 -6.47
N ALA A 71 -12.45 -11.53 -5.29
CA ALA A 71 -13.28 -10.41 -4.82
C ALA A 71 -12.46 -9.17 -4.39
N VAL A 72 -11.16 -9.33 -4.09
CA VAL A 72 -10.28 -8.21 -3.76
C VAL A 72 -10.00 -7.34 -4.99
N ASP A 73 -9.73 -7.97 -6.13
CA ASP A 73 -9.43 -7.28 -7.39
C ASP A 73 -9.94 -8.10 -8.58
N GLU A 74 -10.90 -7.55 -9.31
CA GLU A 74 -11.49 -8.18 -10.51
C GLU A 74 -10.47 -8.38 -11.64
N ASN A 75 -9.32 -7.72 -11.56
CA ASN A 75 -8.24 -7.86 -12.52
C ASN A 75 -7.41 -9.13 -12.29
N PHE A 76 -7.56 -9.85 -11.18
CA PHE A 76 -6.81 -11.08 -10.96
C PHE A 76 -7.34 -12.23 -11.83
N VAL A 77 -6.46 -12.78 -12.66
CA VAL A 77 -6.72 -14.01 -13.43
C VAL A 77 -5.98 -15.15 -12.74
N LEU A 78 -6.70 -16.01 -12.04
CA LEU A 78 -6.14 -17.11 -11.25
C LEU A 78 -5.92 -18.34 -12.13
N CYS A 79 -4.68 -18.58 -12.52
CA CYS A 79 -4.26 -19.69 -13.37
C CYS A 79 -4.00 -20.96 -12.54
N PRO A 80 -4.44 -22.15 -12.98
CA PRO A 80 -5.05 -22.45 -14.28
C PRO A 80 -6.58 -22.27 -14.35
N MET A 81 -7.24 -21.92 -13.23
CA MET A 81 -8.70 -21.98 -13.08
C MET A 81 -9.46 -21.02 -14.00
N ASP A 82 -8.91 -19.83 -14.21
CA ASP A 82 -9.49 -18.74 -15.00
C ASP A 82 -8.85 -18.62 -16.40
N ASN A 83 -8.19 -19.68 -16.88
CA ASN A 83 -7.59 -19.65 -18.21
C ASN A 83 -8.66 -19.54 -19.30
N ASP A 84 -8.39 -18.69 -20.29
CA ASP A 84 -9.29 -18.47 -21.42
C ASP A 84 -8.88 -19.32 -22.64
N PRO A 85 -9.70 -19.36 -23.72
CA PRO A 85 -9.36 -20.07 -24.95
C PRO A 85 -8.16 -19.49 -25.71
N GLU A 86 -7.72 -18.27 -25.39
CA GLU A 86 -6.55 -17.62 -25.99
C GLU A 86 -5.26 -17.94 -25.22
N ASP A 87 -5.35 -18.81 -24.20
CA ASP A 87 -4.28 -19.18 -23.27
C ASP A 87 -3.64 -17.97 -22.59
N PHE A 88 -4.46 -17.10 -22.00
CA PHE A 88 -3.98 -15.99 -21.19
C PHE A 88 -2.98 -16.45 -20.11
N CYS A 89 -3.18 -17.63 -19.52
CA CYS A 89 -2.26 -18.20 -18.54
C CYS A 89 -0.93 -18.66 -19.14
N ARG A 90 -0.79 -18.74 -20.46
CA ARG A 90 0.43 -19.22 -21.16
C ARG A 90 0.91 -20.56 -20.61
N LEU A 91 -0.03 -21.46 -20.31
CA LEU A 91 0.31 -22.77 -19.77
C LEU A 91 0.57 -23.77 -20.90
N GLU A 92 0.19 -23.46 -22.14
CA GLU A 92 0.38 -24.33 -23.32
C GLU A 92 -0.17 -25.75 -23.11
N GLY A 93 -1.18 -25.90 -22.25
CA GLY A 93 -1.77 -27.19 -21.87
C GLY A 93 -0.94 -28.02 -20.88
N THR A 94 0.14 -27.46 -20.31
CA THR A 94 0.89 -28.07 -19.21
C THR A 94 0.12 -27.94 -17.89
N ILE A 95 0.29 -28.92 -17.01
CA ILE A 95 -0.28 -28.88 -15.67
C ILE A 95 0.65 -28.05 -14.80
N LEU A 96 0.10 -27.05 -14.12
CA LEU A 96 0.84 -26.26 -13.15
C LEU A 96 1.23 -27.12 -11.96
N ASP A 97 2.53 -27.35 -11.79
CA ASP A 97 3.12 -27.97 -10.60
C ASP A 97 4.00 -26.95 -9.85
N GLU A 98 4.52 -27.34 -8.69
CA GLU A 98 5.34 -26.45 -7.85
C GLU A 98 6.61 -25.98 -8.56
N ALA A 99 7.27 -26.86 -9.32
CA ALA A 99 8.51 -26.51 -10.03
C ALA A 99 8.24 -25.49 -11.15
N LEU A 100 7.22 -25.76 -11.97
CA LEU A 100 6.81 -24.87 -13.06
C LEU A 100 6.33 -23.52 -12.54
N GLY A 101 5.55 -23.50 -11.45
CA GLY A 101 5.07 -22.26 -10.84
C GLY A 101 6.21 -21.39 -10.30
N ILE A 102 7.21 -22.00 -9.66
CA ILE A 102 8.41 -21.29 -9.20
C ILE A 102 9.22 -20.74 -10.38
N ASP A 103 9.43 -21.53 -11.43
CA ASP A 103 10.18 -21.09 -12.61
C ASP A 103 9.46 -19.95 -13.36
N ARG A 104 8.13 -19.99 -13.45
CA ARG A 104 7.32 -18.92 -14.02
C ARG A 104 7.35 -17.65 -13.18
N ALA A 105 7.33 -17.78 -11.85
CA ALA A 105 7.50 -16.65 -10.94
C ALA A 105 8.90 -16.03 -11.07
N ARG A 106 9.95 -16.83 -11.33
CA ARG A 106 11.31 -16.33 -11.62
C ARG A 106 11.42 -15.62 -12.96
N ALA A 107 10.76 -16.15 -13.97
CA ALA A 107 10.77 -15.60 -15.32
C ALA A 107 9.88 -14.35 -15.49
N GLU A 108 9.21 -13.91 -14.41
CA GLU A 108 8.19 -12.84 -14.44
C GLU A 108 7.05 -13.13 -15.43
N ASP A 109 6.84 -14.41 -15.75
CA ASP A 109 5.71 -14.86 -16.57
C ASP A 109 4.38 -14.78 -15.80
N THR A 110 4.44 -14.77 -14.48
CA THR A 110 3.30 -14.56 -13.58
C THR A 110 3.66 -13.49 -12.55
N SER A 111 2.66 -12.72 -12.08
CA SER A 111 2.85 -11.69 -11.06
C SER A 111 2.95 -12.26 -9.65
N GLY A 112 2.77 -13.57 -9.51
CA GLY A 112 3.03 -14.29 -8.29
C GLY A 112 2.50 -15.72 -8.37
N PHE A 113 3.13 -16.60 -7.61
CA PHE A 113 2.74 -17.99 -7.49
C PHE A 113 2.37 -18.31 -6.03
N LEU A 114 1.12 -18.74 -5.82
CA LEU A 114 0.59 -19.11 -4.51
C LEU A 114 0.44 -20.63 -4.40
N ILE A 115 0.88 -21.18 -3.27
CA ILE A 115 0.64 -22.59 -2.92
C ILE A 115 -0.21 -22.67 -1.66
N ILE A 116 -1.42 -23.23 -1.80
CA ILE A 116 -2.27 -23.59 -0.68
C ILE A 116 -1.89 -25.01 -0.25
N PRO A 117 -1.31 -25.21 0.96
CA PRO A 117 -0.83 -26.52 1.37
C PRO A 117 -1.98 -27.48 1.69
N ALA A 118 -1.73 -28.77 1.50
CA ALA A 118 -2.68 -29.81 1.93
C ALA A 118 -2.95 -29.72 3.44
N GLY A 119 -4.22 -29.81 3.84
CA GLY A 119 -4.65 -29.63 5.23
C GLY A 119 -4.97 -28.19 5.61
N TYR A 120 -4.97 -27.24 4.64
CA TYR A 120 -5.37 -25.84 4.84
C TYR A 120 -6.75 -25.75 5.50
N GLY A 121 -7.78 -26.36 4.92
CA GLY A 121 -9.15 -26.26 5.42
C GLY A 121 -9.32 -26.85 6.82
N ALA A 122 -8.68 -27.99 7.10
CA ALA A 122 -8.69 -28.59 8.44
C ALA A 122 -8.00 -27.70 9.48
N SER A 123 -6.90 -27.03 9.09
CA SER A 123 -6.15 -26.15 9.97
C SER A 123 -6.90 -24.85 10.25
N VAL A 124 -7.50 -24.24 9.22
CA VAL A 124 -8.37 -23.05 9.38
C VAL A 124 -9.59 -23.37 10.25
N ALA A 125 -10.30 -24.48 9.98
CA ALA A 125 -11.43 -24.91 10.81
C ALA A 125 -11.00 -25.23 12.26
N GLY A 126 -9.80 -25.78 12.43
CA GLY A 126 -9.18 -26.06 13.72
C GLY A 126 -8.57 -24.84 14.42
N GLY A 127 -8.57 -23.66 13.80
CA GLY A 127 -7.93 -22.44 14.30
C GLY A 127 -6.42 -22.60 14.55
N ALA A 128 -5.79 -23.49 13.80
CA ALA A 128 -4.35 -23.63 13.78
C ALA A 128 -3.75 -22.60 12.80
N PRO A 129 -2.58 -22.03 13.10
CA PRO A 129 -1.93 -21.09 12.19
C PRO A 129 -1.56 -21.81 10.89
N VAL A 130 -2.01 -21.25 9.77
CA VAL A 130 -1.68 -21.74 8.43
C VAL A 130 -0.68 -20.81 7.76
N GLN A 131 0.24 -21.37 7.00
CA GLN A 131 1.19 -20.65 6.17
C GLN A 131 0.88 -20.94 4.71
N ILE A 132 0.74 -19.89 3.89
CA ILE A 132 0.64 -19.98 2.44
C ILE A 132 1.97 -19.51 1.88
N ASP A 133 2.54 -20.28 0.96
CA ASP A 133 3.78 -19.91 0.30
C ASP A 133 3.46 -19.04 -0.90
N TYR A 134 4.09 -17.87 -0.95
CA TYR A 134 3.96 -16.92 -2.05
C TYR A 134 5.33 -16.64 -2.66
N TYR A 135 5.49 -17.00 -3.92
CA TYR A 135 6.70 -16.82 -4.71
C TYR A 135 6.52 -15.63 -5.66
N SER A 136 7.41 -14.64 -5.57
CA SER A 136 7.44 -13.45 -6.42
C SER A 136 8.87 -12.90 -6.52
N THR A 137 9.13 -12.08 -7.53
CA THR A 137 10.33 -11.26 -7.63
C THR A 137 10.24 -9.96 -6.81
N ASP A 138 9.05 -9.62 -6.28
CA ASP A 138 8.84 -8.43 -5.44
C ASP A 138 9.70 -8.45 -4.15
N ASP A 139 10.08 -7.26 -3.68
CA ASP A 139 10.70 -7.09 -2.36
C ASP A 139 9.71 -7.49 -1.25
N PRO A 140 10.06 -8.40 -0.33
CA PRO A 140 9.20 -8.77 0.80
C PRO A 140 8.74 -7.59 1.68
N SER A 141 9.50 -6.49 1.68
CA SER A 141 9.19 -5.26 2.40
C SER A 141 8.09 -4.43 1.72
N PHE A 142 7.92 -4.62 0.41
CA PHE A 142 6.95 -3.95 -0.43
C PHE A 142 6.22 -4.98 -1.31
N PRO A 143 5.39 -5.86 -0.72
CA PRO A 143 4.70 -6.90 -1.47
C PRO A 143 3.83 -6.26 -2.57
N GLY A 144 3.87 -6.85 -3.77
CA GLY A 144 3.02 -6.44 -4.88
C GLY A 144 1.53 -6.63 -4.59
N ALA A 145 0.68 -6.24 -5.55
CA ALA A 145 -0.78 -6.27 -5.40
C ALA A 145 -1.31 -7.66 -4.98
N VAL A 146 -0.78 -8.73 -5.58
CA VAL A 146 -1.16 -10.12 -5.25
C VAL A 146 -0.78 -10.45 -3.81
N GLY A 147 0.46 -10.14 -3.39
CA GLY A 147 0.94 -10.41 -2.04
C GLY A 147 0.11 -9.69 -0.97
N GLN A 148 -0.24 -8.43 -1.22
CA GLN A 148 -1.10 -7.63 -0.33
C GLN A 148 -2.52 -8.20 -0.25
N ALA A 149 -3.12 -8.53 -1.39
CA ALA A 149 -4.44 -9.16 -1.44
C ALA A 149 -4.46 -10.50 -0.68
N THR A 150 -3.43 -11.32 -0.87
CA THR A 150 -3.26 -12.61 -0.18
C THR A 150 -3.21 -12.43 1.33
N GLN A 151 -2.43 -11.46 1.83
CA GLN A 151 -2.37 -11.14 3.25
C GLN A 151 -3.72 -10.66 3.80
N SER A 152 -4.42 -9.80 3.04
CA SER A 152 -5.73 -9.28 3.42
C SER A 152 -6.78 -10.40 3.54
N VAL A 153 -6.86 -11.27 2.53
CA VAL A 153 -7.78 -12.42 2.53
C VAL A 153 -7.44 -13.40 3.65
N LEU A 154 -6.15 -13.70 3.87
CA LEU A 154 -5.76 -14.52 5.01
C LEU A 154 -6.16 -13.88 6.34
N ALA A 155 -5.95 -12.58 6.53
CA ALA A 155 -6.36 -11.90 7.75
C ALA A 155 -7.87 -12.00 7.97
N ASP A 156 -8.67 -11.86 6.91
CA ASP A 156 -10.12 -11.93 6.97
C ASP A 156 -10.64 -13.35 7.28
N VAL A 157 -10.16 -14.37 6.56
CA VAL A 157 -10.54 -15.78 6.77
C VAL A 157 -10.19 -16.25 8.19
N ASN A 158 -9.05 -15.83 8.72
CA ASN A 158 -8.66 -16.18 10.07
C ASN A 158 -9.46 -15.42 11.14
N SER A 159 -9.96 -14.21 10.85
CA SER A 159 -10.86 -13.49 11.77
C SER A 159 -12.18 -14.25 11.98
N GLY A 160 -12.73 -14.86 10.92
CA GLY A 160 -13.92 -15.69 10.98
C GLY A 160 -13.71 -17.00 11.75
N ALA A 161 -12.56 -17.66 11.56
CA ALA A 161 -12.20 -18.86 12.30
C ALA A 161 -12.03 -18.59 13.81
N VAL A 162 -11.39 -17.47 14.17
CA VAL A 162 -11.26 -17.04 15.57
C VAL A 162 -12.63 -16.75 16.18
N ALA A 163 -13.52 -16.03 15.48
CA ALA A 163 -14.88 -15.76 15.95
C ALA A 163 -15.70 -17.04 16.17
N ALA A 164 -15.59 -18.02 15.27
CA ALA A 164 -16.27 -19.30 15.38
C ALA A 164 -15.80 -20.12 16.60
N GLN A 165 -14.50 -20.07 16.93
CA GLN A 165 -13.96 -20.76 18.11
C GLN A 165 -14.38 -20.10 19.43
N VAL A 166 -14.42 -18.77 19.47
CA VAL A 166 -14.94 -18.04 20.63
C VAL A 166 -16.42 -18.37 20.84
N GLY A 167 -17.21 -18.43 19.77
CA GLY A 167 -18.62 -18.84 19.82
C GLY A 167 -18.83 -20.28 20.31
N GLY A 168 -18.03 -21.24 19.83
CA GLY A 168 -18.08 -22.63 20.27
C GLY A 168 -17.75 -22.81 21.76
N ARG A 169 -16.82 -22.01 22.28
CA ARG A 169 -16.48 -21.98 23.72
C ARG A 169 -17.50 -21.23 24.55
N PHE A 170 -18.16 -20.20 24.02
CA PHE A 170 -19.30 -19.58 24.67
C PHE A 170 -20.43 -20.60 24.90
N VAL A 171 -20.74 -21.42 23.89
CA VAL A 171 -21.74 -22.50 24.02
C VAL A 171 -21.29 -23.59 24.99
N GLY A 172 -20.01 -23.96 24.98
CA GLY A 172 -19.43 -24.93 25.93
C GLY A 172 -19.41 -24.43 27.38
N ALA A 173 -19.00 -23.18 27.60
CA ALA A 173 -18.99 -22.52 28.90
C ALA A 173 -20.41 -22.28 29.40
N LEU A 174 -21.33 -21.85 28.54
CA LEU A 174 -22.75 -21.70 28.86
C LEU A 174 -23.40 -23.04 29.21
N ARG A 175 -23.04 -24.14 28.52
CA ARG A 175 -23.48 -25.50 28.90
C ARG A 175 -22.93 -25.94 30.25
N ALA A 176 -21.66 -25.66 30.53
CA ALA A 176 -21.04 -25.96 31.82
C ALA A 176 -21.67 -25.13 32.95
N LEU A 177 -22.02 -23.86 32.68
CA LEU A 177 -22.68 -22.94 33.60
C LEU A 177 -24.18 -23.22 33.77
N LEU A 178 -24.84 -23.84 32.78
CA LEU A 178 -26.20 -24.37 32.92
C LEU A 178 -26.21 -25.72 33.66
N ALA A 179 -25.10 -26.46 33.62
CA ALA A 179 -24.92 -27.73 34.33
C ALA A 179 -24.50 -27.56 35.80
N LEU A 180 -23.85 -26.44 36.13
CA LEU A 180 -23.52 -26.00 37.48
C LEU A 180 -24.41 -24.80 37.79
N ASP A 181 -25.46 -24.96 38.59
CA ASP A 181 -26.40 -23.92 39.05
C ASP A 181 -25.66 -22.74 39.74
N ILE A 182 -24.96 -21.93 38.96
CA ILE A 182 -24.15 -20.80 39.42
C ILE A 182 -24.87 -19.55 38.95
N GLN A 183 -25.46 -18.84 39.91
CA GLN A 183 -25.82 -17.43 39.81
C GLN A 183 -24.51 -16.63 39.62
N GLY A 184 -23.99 -16.61 38.40
CA GLY A 184 -22.73 -15.96 38.05
C GLY A 184 -22.95 -14.53 37.56
N ASP A 185 -22.28 -13.57 38.18
CA ASP A 185 -22.24 -12.17 37.76
C ASP A 185 -21.84 -12.06 36.27
N PRO A 186 -22.69 -11.50 35.39
CA PRO A 186 -22.43 -11.38 33.96
C PRO A 186 -21.08 -10.72 33.63
N ALA A 187 -20.64 -9.77 34.47
CA ALA A 187 -19.41 -9.01 34.24
C ALA A 187 -18.13 -9.83 34.49
N ALA A 188 -18.21 -10.91 35.27
CA ALA A 188 -17.09 -11.82 35.50
C ALA A 188 -16.90 -12.80 34.32
N ILE A 189 -18.01 -13.20 33.69
CA ILE A 189 -18.03 -14.07 32.51
C ILE A 189 -17.45 -13.32 31.31
N GLU A 190 -17.87 -12.07 31.11
CA GLU A 190 -17.37 -11.21 30.04
C GLU A 190 -15.85 -11.05 30.15
N ARG A 191 -15.31 -10.73 31.33
CA ARG A 191 -13.86 -10.61 31.57
C ARG A 191 -13.10 -11.91 31.33
N ALA A 192 -13.65 -13.06 31.73
CA ALA A 192 -13.01 -14.34 31.49
C ALA A 192 -12.92 -14.69 29.99
N ILE A 193 -13.95 -14.31 29.21
CA ILE A 193 -13.97 -14.48 27.76
C ILE A 193 -12.95 -13.54 27.10
N TYR A 194 -12.91 -12.26 27.50
CA TYR A 194 -11.95 -11.29 26.97
C TYR A 194 -10.49 -11.72 27.22
N ASN A 195 -10.15 -12.10 28.44
CA ASN A 195 -8.77 -12.52 28.77
C ASN A 195 -8.37 -13.82 28.02
N ALA A 196 -9.30 -14.76 27.87
CA ALA A 196 -9.05 -16.00 27.12
C ALA A 196 -8.92 -15.77 25.59
N ALA A 197 -9.54 -14.71 25.06
CA ALA A 197 -9.35 -14.28 23.68
C ALA A 197 -8.00 -13.57 23.49
N GLU A 198 -7.59 -12.73 24.44
CA GLU A 198 -6.35 -11.94 24.38
C GLU A 198 -5.09 -12.83 24.43
N GLU A 199 -5.05 -13.85 25.29
CA GLU A 199 -3.92 -14.80 25.39
C GLU A 199 -3.68 -15.61 24.10
N ARG A 200 -4.70 -15.71 23.25
CA ARG A 200 -4.67 -16.51 22.02
C ARG A 200 -4.48 -15.68 20.76
N LEU A 201 -4.88 -14.41 20.77
CA LEU A 201 -4.48 -13.43 19.75
C LEU A 201 -2.95 -13.23 19.71
N ASP A 202 -2.27 -13.45 20.84
CA ASP A 202 -0.81 -13.37 20.94
C ASP A 202 -0.08 -14.61 20.39
N GLN A 203 -0.81 -15.70 20.11
CA GLN A 203 -0.25 -16.90 19.48
C GLN A 203 -0.19 -16.72 17.96
N ARG A 204 0.91 -16.11 17.50
CA ARG A 204 1.40 -15.99 16.10
C ARG A 204 0.29 -16.06 15.03
N PRO A 205 -0.16 -14.91 14.47
CA PRO A 205 -1.11 -14.94 13.37
C PRO A 205 -0.57 -15.81 12.22
N SER A 206 -1.47 -16.58 11.63
CA SER A 206 -1.29 -17.15 10.29
C SER A 206 -0.71 -16.10 9.36
N ALA A 207 0.41 -16.41 8.71
CA ALA A 207 1.18 -15.45 7.93
C ALA A 207 1.42 -16.00 6.52
N VAL A 208 1.43 -15.12 5.53
CA VAL A 208 1.97 -15.44 4.21
C VAL A 208 3.48 -15.57 4.34
N ARG A 209 4.03 -16.70 3.91
CA ARG A 209 5.48 -16.89 3.81
C ARG A 209 5.93 -16.45 2.43
N PHE A 210 6.56 -15.28 2.39
CA PHE A 210 7.19 -14.76 1.18
C PHE A 210 8.46 -15.54 0.88
N VAL A 211 8.54 -16.08 -0.32
CA VAL A 211 9.75 -16.75 -0.83
C VAL A 211 10.18 -15.99 -2.07
N THR A 212 11.15 -15.09 -1.91
CA THR A 212 11.71 -14.35 -3.03
C THR A 212 12.44 -15.31 -3.97
N THR A 213 12.00 -15.36 -5.22
CA THR A 213 12.58 -16.24 -6.24
C THR A 213 13.67 -15.58 -7.07
N GLY A 214 13.93 -14.28 -6.88
CA GLY A 214 14.95 -13.51 -7.56
C GLY A 214 16.36 -13.70 -6.97
N GLY A 215 17.29 -14.12 -7.81
CA GLY A 215 18.73 -14.06 -7.58
C GLY A 215 19.41 -13.35 -8.75
N ASP A 216 19.43 -12.02 -8.72
CA ASP A 216 20.50 -11.12 -9.18
C ASP A 216 20.06 -9.67 -8.88
N GLU A 217 20.95 -8.84 -8.34
CA GLU A 217 20.66 -7.48 -7.80
C GLU A 217 20.30 -6.41 -8.87
N THR A 218 19.72 -6.76 -10.02
CA THR A 218 19.62 -5.80 -11.14
C THR A 218 18.27 -5.73 -11.87
N SER A 219 17.17 -5.91 -11.16
CA SER A 219 15.85 -5.55 -11.68
C SER A 219 14.96 -5.03 -10.56
N VAL A 220 15.23 -3.79 -10.13
CA VAL A 220 14.18 -2.93 -9.57
C VAL A 220 13.27 -2.53 -10.73
N THR A 221 12.47 -3.47 -11.22
CA THR A 221 11.25 -3.12 -11.92
C THR A 221 10.27 -2.80 -10.81
N GLU A 222 10.25 -1.53 -10.39
CA GLU A 222 9.24 -1.01 -9.46
C GLU A 222 7.88 -1.56 -9.90
N GLY A 223 7.22 -2.33 -9.03
CA GLY A 223 5.81 -2.65 -9.20
C GLY A 223 5.05 -1.33 -9.25
N ILE A 224 4.84 -0.82 -10.46
CA ILE A 224 4.17 0.45 -10.73
C ILE A 224 2.72 0.26 -10.27
N GLN A 225 2.43 0.67 -9.04
CA GLN A 225 1.06 0.93 -8.63
C GLN A 225 0.52 2.00 -9.60
N GLY A 226 -0.59 1.68 -10.26
CA GLY A 226 -1.07 2.28 -11.51
C GLY A 226 -0.78 3.77 -11.73
N GLY A 227 -0.41 4.09 -12.97
CA GLY A 227 0.29 5.31 -13.41
C GLY A 227 -0.20 6.68 -12.93
N PHE A 228 -1.39 6.84 -12.35
CA PHE A 228 -1.82 8.08 -11.67
C PHE A 228 -1.81 7.98 -10.14
N GLY A 229 -2.02 6.80 -9.56
CA GLY A 229 -2.11 6.59 -8.10
C GLY A 229 -0.79 6.81 -7.37
N GLN A 230 0.32 6.30 -7.91
CA GLN A 230 1.66 6.51 -7.35
C GLN A 230 2.28 7.82 -7.83
N SER A 231 2.02 8.20 -9.09
CA SER A 231 2.73 9.30 -9.74
C SER A 231 2.28 10.68 -9.24
N VAL A 232 1.00 10.84 -8.87
CA VAL A 232 0.47 12.13 -8.37
C VAL A 232 1.07 12.51 -7.01
N PRO A 233 1.10 11.64 -5.97
CA PRO A 233 1.79 11.96 -4.72
C PRO A 233 3.29 12.20 -4.91
N GLY A 234 3.95 11.39 -5.75
CA GLY A 234 5.39 11.53 -6.05
C GLY A 234 5.71 12.87 -6.73
N MET A 235 4.99 13.22 -7.79
CA MET A 235 5.15 14.50 -8.49
C MET A 235 4.78 15.69 -7.62
N GLY A 236 3.76 15.57 -6.76
CA GLY A 236 3.43 16.58 -5.77
C GLY A 236 4.63 16.90 -4.87
N SER A 237 5.27 15.87 -4.32
CA SER A 237 6.45 16.03 -3.46
C SER A 237 7.64 16.70 -4.18
N MET A 238 7.90 16.31 -5.43
CA MET A 238 8.93 16.91 -6.28
C MET A 238 8.67 18.40 -6.49
N TYR A 239 7.43 18.79 -6.77
CA TYR A 239 7.05 20.19 -6.97
C TYR A 239 7.15 21.04 -5.70
N VAL A 240 6.79 20.49 -4.55
CA VAL A 240 7.04 21.15 -3.26
C VAL A 240 8.54 21.42 -3.10
N MET A 241 9.38 20.41 -3.38
CA MET A 241 10.83 20.54 -3.28
C MET A 241 11.40 21.59 -4.26
N PHE A 242 10.94 21.60 -5.52
CA PHE A 242 11.33 22.61 -6.50
C PHE A 242 10.88 24.02 -6.13
N THR A 243 9.69 24.17 -5.56
CA THR A 243 9.16 25.48 -5.11
C THR A 243 10.02 26.04 -3.97
N VAL A 244 10.43 25.20 -3.03
CA VAL A 244 11.35 25.58 -1.94
C VAL A 244 12.75 25.92 -2.48
N LEU A 245 13.32 25.10 -3.37
CA LEU A 245 14.61 25.36 -4.03
C LEU A 245 14.59 26.66 -4.84
N GLY A 246 13.46 26.96 -5.50
CA GLY A 246 13.23 28.18 -6.26
C GLY A 246 13.38 29.46 -5.43
N GLY A 247 13.18 29.39 -4.11
CA GLY A 247 13.44 30.53 -3.21
C GLY A 247 14.88 31.01 -3.23
N THR A 248 15.84 30.12 -3.51
CA THR A 248 17.25 30.49 -3.68
C THR A 248 17.47 31.37 -4.90
N ALA A 249 16.78 31.08 -6.01
CA ALA A 249 16.86 31.88 -7.23
C ALA A 249 16.30 33.29 -7.02
N VAL A 250 15.33 33.45 -6.13
CA VAL A 250 14.79 34.77 -5.77
C VAL A 250 15.77 35.56 -4.91
N LEU A 251 16.45 34.95 -3.95
CA LEU A 251 17.54 35.61 -3.22
C LEU A 251 18.65 36.09 -4.17
N LEU A 252 18.96 35.30 -5.20
CA LEU A 252 19.91 35.69 -6.25
C LEU A 252 19.39 36.86 -7.10
N ARG A 253 18.10 36.87 -7.46
CA ARG A 253 17.48 38.00 -8.19
C ARG A 253 17.45 39.26 -7.35
N GLU A 254 17.15 39.17 -6.07
CA GLU A 254 17.12 40.30 -5.14
C GLU A 254 18.49 40.91 -4.92
N ARG A 255 19.54 40.06 -4.87
CA ARG A 255 20.92 40.51 -4.87
C ARG A 255 21.26 41.29 -6.14
N LYS A 256 20.78 40.84 -7.31
CA LYS A 256 20.98 41.53 -8.60
C LYS A 256 20.18 42.83 -8.72
N GLN A 257 18.97 42.89 -8.14
CA GLN A 257 18.05 44.04 -8.22
C GLN A 257 18.23 45.05 -7.05
N TRP A 258 19.23 44.84 -6.21
CA TRP A 258 19.56 45.71 -5.06
C TRP A 258 18.38 45.91 -4.10
N THR A 259 17.41 44.99 -4.08
CA THR A 259 16.27 45.03 -3.16
C THR A 259 16.69 44.60 -1.76
N LEU A 260 17.59 43.63 -1.65
CA LEU A 260 18.15 43.16 -0.38
C LEU A 260 18.91 44.26 0.36
N GLN A 261 19.61 45.12 -0.38
CA GLN A 261 20.33 46.26 0.21
C GLN A 261 19.40 47.37 0.67
N ARG A 262 18.30 47.62 -0.07
CA ARG A 262 17.26 48.57 0.35
C ARG A 262 16.56 48.12 1.63
N LEU A 263 16.28 46.82 1.77
CA LEU A 263 15.69 46.25 2.98
C LEU A 263 16.65 46.29 4.18
N ALA A 264 17.96 46.19 3.95
CA ALA A 264 18.97 46.25 5.00
C ALA A 264 19.17 47.63 5.65
N VAL A 265 18.69 48.71 5.00
CA VAL A 265 18.75 50.09 5.53
C VAL A 265 17.46 50.46 6.29
N MET A 266 16.41 49.64 6.21
CA MET A 266 15.19 49.79 7.00
C MET A 266 15.41 49.33 8.44
N PRO A 267 14.60 49.78 9.42
CA PRO A 267 14.67 49.33 10.82
C PRO A 267 14.12 47.89 11.00
N LEU A 268 14.68 46.92 10.28
CA LEU A 268 14.31 45.51 10.26
C LEU A 268 15.53 44.65 10.59
N SER A 269 15.36 43.63 11.42
CA SER A 269 16.45 42.68 11.70
C SER A 269 16.62 41.67 10.56
N ARG A 270 17.85 41.19 10.35
CA ARG A 270 18.15 40.17 9.31
C ARG A 270 17.31 38.91 9.48
N ALA A 271 17.05 38.51 10.73
CA ALA A 271 16.20 37.38 11.07
C ALA A 271 14.73 37.60 10.69
N GLN A 272 14.22 38.83 10.80
CA GLN A 272 12.84 39.15 10.38
C GLN A 272 12.68 39.10 8.86
N ILE A 273 13.67 39.55 8.10
CA ILE A 273 13.67 39.49 6.64
C ILE A 273 13.73 38.03 6.19
N LEU A 274 14.65 37.24 6.74
CA LEU A 274 14.79 35.83 6.40
C LEU A 274 13.55 35.03 6.80
N GLY A 275 13.03 35.24 8.00
CA GLY A 275 11.81 34.58 8.49
C GLY A 275 10.59 34.90 7.63
N GLY A 276 10.45 36.14 7.15
CA GLY A 276 9.37 36.52 6.23
C GLY A 276 9.46 35.78 4.90
N LYS A 277 10.66 35.68 4.33
CA LYS A 277 10.88 34.98 3.06
C LYS A 277 10.66 33.47 3.17
N ILE A 278 11.16 32.85 4.22
CA ILE A 278 10.93 31.42 4.48
C ILE A 278 9.42 31.16 4.61
N LEU A 279 8.70 32.02 5.33
CA LEU A 279 7.25 31.89 5.46
C LEU A 279 6.54 31.99 4.10
N THR A 280 6.95 32.90 3.22
CA THR A 280 6.41 33.00 1.85
C THR A 280 6.57 31.70 1.08
N TYR A 281 7.79 31.15 1.01
CA TYR A 281 8.04 29.92 0.23
C TYR A 281 7.38 28.69 0.84
N PHE A 282 7.29 28.64 2.18
CA PHE A 282 6.52 27.61 2.85
C PHE A 282 5.03 27.68 2.47
N THR A 283 4.43 28.86 2.49
CA THR A 283 3.02 29.03 2.06
C THR A 283 2.82 28.74 0.59
N LEU A 284 3.79 29.04 -0.27
CA LEU A 284 3.73 28.71 -1.70
C LEU A 284 3.84 27.21 -1.95
N GLY A 285 4.66 26.48 -1.18
CA GLY A 285 4.77 25.03 -1.31
C GLY A 285 3.58 24.26 -0.72
N MET A 286 2.77 24.88 0.15
CA MET A 286 1.55 24.29 0.70
C MET A 286 0.36 24.40 -0.27
N ILE A 287 0.43 25.30 -1.26
CA ILE A 287 -0.59 25.54 -2.28
C ILE A 287 -0.28 24.67 -3.50
#